data_AF-A0AAU4BUP2-F1
#
_entry.id   AF-A0AAU4BUP2-F1
#
_cell.length_a   1.000
_cell.length_b   1.000
_cell.length_c   1.000
_cell.angle_alpha   90.00
_cell.angle_beta   90.00
_cell.angle_gamma   90.00
#
_symmetry.space_group_name_H-M   'P 1'
#
loop_
_entity.id
_entity.type
_entity.pdbx_description
1 polymer ?
#
loop_
_entity_poly.entity_id
_entity_poly.type
_entity_poly.pdbx_seq_one_letter_code
_entity_poly.pdbx_strand_id
1 'polypeptide(L)'
;MENDREPGSLAAVLADVAAERKAQDRMWGVQEFPDGSGPEFTESAEKAKRECAAAWSRGELTWRHVLTEEFFEALAESDPGSLRSELVQTAAVAVKWIQSLDRRHGAMPHSTKEGAGRSEKLVRDRIPEIIREGGRLPETRAASPEEHAGLLRAKLYEEAGEYVAGGDPAELSDLLEVVHALAELHGLTRHELEEQRSAKAATHGGFSNRIVLQLKE
;
A
#
# COMPACT_ATOMS: atom_id res chain seq x y z
N MET A 1 6.76 -17.28 -4.62
CA MET A 1 6.73 -16.71 -3.27
C MET A 1 8.11 -16.14 -3.07
N GLU A 2 8.29 -14.94 -3.59
CA GLU A 2 9.57 -14.23 -3.64
C GLU A 2 9.76 -13.62 -2.25
N ASN A 3 10.89 -13.86 -1.59
CA ASN A 3 11.13 -13.62 -0.17
C ASN A 3 10.72 -12.21 0.27
N ASP A 4 9.62 -12.10 1.02
CA ASP A 4 9.11 -10.82 1.49
C ASP A 4 9.96 -10.16 2.61
N ARG A 5 11.05 -10.81 3.04
CA ARG A 5 12.13 -10.27 3.91
C ARG A 5 13.33 -9.70 3.14
N GLU A 6 13.33 -9.77 1.81
CA GLU A 6 14.42 -9.18 1.02
C GLU A 6 14.21 -7.67 0.86
N PRO A 7 15.31 -6.88 0.89
CA PRO A 7 15.25 -5.48 0.48
C PRO A 7 14.46 -5.33 -0.82
N GLY A 8 13.47 -4.44 -0.85
CA GLY A 8 12.62 -4.20 -2.04
C GLY A 8 11.42 -5.14 -2.18
N SER A 9 10.96 -5.78 -1.10
CA SER A 9 9.62 -6.40 -1.05
C SER A 9 8.53 -5.41 -1.48
N LEU A 10 7.56 -5.90 -2.26
CA LEU A 10 6.44 -5.07 -2.73
C LEU A 10 5.61 -4.55 -1.57
N ALA A 11 5.38 -5.37 -0.55
CA ALA A 11 4.58 -5.00 0.61
C ALA A 11 5.20 -3.83 1.38
N ALA A 12 6.52 -3.86 1.58
CA ALA A 12 7.25 -2.78 2.26
C ALA A 12 7.16 -1.46 1.48
N VAL A 13 7.41 -1.49 0.17
CA VAL A 13 7.33 -0.28 -0.67
C VAL A 13 5.92 0.28 -0.72
N LEU A 14 4.89 -0.58 -0.80
CA LEU A 14 3.50 -0.12 -0.78
C LEU A 14 3.11 0.48 0.58
N ALA A 15 3.64 -0.05 1.69
CA ALA A 15 3.45 0.53 3.01
C ALA A 15 4.05 1.95 3.10
N ASP A 16 5.25 2.16 2.54
CA ASP A 16 5.87 3.49 2.49
C ASP A 16 5.06 4.48 1.64
N VAL A 17 4.58 4.06 0.46
CA VAL A 17 3.73 4.88 -0.41
C VAL A 17 2.41 5.24 0.31
N ALA A 18 1.78 4.28 0.99
CA ALA A 18 0.57 4.52 1.75
C ALA A 18 0.81 5.47 2.93
N ALA A 19 1.93 5.32 3.65
CA ALA A 19 2.33 6.20 4.73
C ALA A 19 2.57 7.63 4.24
N GLU A 20 3.22 7.80 3.10
CA GLU A 20 3.41 9.10 2.45
C GLU A 20 2.06 9.73 2.10
N ARG A 21 1.15 9.01 1.41
CA ARG A 21 -0.19 9.55 1.10
C ARG A 21 -0.97 9.97 2.34
N LYS A 22 -0.93 9.18 3.41
CA LYS A 22 -1.55 9.53 4.69
C LYS A 22 -0.94 10.81 5.30
N ALA A 23 0.37 11.02 5.14
CA ALA A 23 1.04 12.25 5.60
C ALA A 23 0.63 13.48 4.78
N GLN A 24 0.53 13.32 3.47
CA GLN A 24 0.05 14.38 2.58
C GLN A 24 -1.41 14.77 2.88
N ASP A 25 -2.29 13.79 3.14
CA ASP A 25 -3.68 14.05 3.51
C ASP A 25 -3.79 14.78 4.86
N ARG A 26 -2.91 14.49 5.82
CA ARG A 26 -2.82 15.27 7.08
C ARG A 26 -2.37 16.70 6.83
N MET A 27 -1.39 16.88 5.93
CA MET A 27 -0.77 18.18 5.67
C MET A 27 -1.66 19.12 4.85
N TRP A 28 -2.39 18.57 3.89
CA TRP A 28 -3.11 19.37 2.88
C TRP A 28 -4.60 19.01 2.75
N GLY A 29 -5.11 18.04 3.50
CA GLY A 29 -6.48 17.54 3.37
C GLY A 29 -6.71 16.81 2.05
N VAL A 30 -7.98 16.54 1.73
CA VAL A 30 -8.37 16.06 0.40
C VAL A 30 -8.26 17.22 -0.58
N GLN A 31 -7.50 17.02 -1.65
CA GLN A 31 -7.32 18.01 -2.73
C GLN A 31 -7.94 17.48 -4.02
N GLU A 32 -8.63 18.36 -4.74
CA GLU A 32 -9.18 18.09 -6.07
C GLU A 32 -8.66 19.16 -7.03
N PHE A 33 -7.96 18.73 -8.08
CA PHE A 33 -7.41 19.59 -9.12
C PHE A 33 -7.89 19.09 -10.49
N PRO A 34 -8.00 19.98 -11.50
CA PRO A 34 -8.17 19.55 -12.89
C PRO A 34 -6.99 18.68 -13.33
N ASP A 35 -7.25 17.67 -14.17
CA ASP A 35 -6.24 16.69 -14.58
C ASP A 35 -5.03 17.33 -15.27
N GLY A 36 -5.27 18.32 -16.15
CA GLY A 36 -4.21 18.97 -16.91
C GLY A 36 -3.50 18.02 -17.87
N SER A 37 -4.17 16.94 -18.29
CA SER A 37 -3.75 16.00 -19.33
C SER A 37 -4.55 16.23 -20.61
N GLY A 38 -4.00 15.80 -21.74
CA GLY A 38 -4.63 15.99 -23.03
C GLY A 38 -3.68 15.84 -24.22
N PRO A 39 -4.21 16.00 -25.45
CA PRO A 39 -3.47 15.73 -26.68
C PRO A 39 -2.25 16.64 -26.87
N GLU A 40 -2.17 17.78 -26.16
CA GLU A 40 -1.01 18.67 -26.15
C GLU A 40 0.29 17.98 -25.68
N PHE A 41 0.19 16.88 -24.94
CA PHE A 41 1.35 16.10 -24.49
C PHE A 41 1.76 14.98 -25.45
N THR A 42 1.00 14.73 -26.53
CA THR A 42 1.26 13.65 -27.50
C THR A 42 2.70 13.68 -28.04
N GLU A 43 3.20 14.86 -28.42
CA GLU A 43 4.59 14.97 -28.92
C GLU A 43 5.63 14.61 -27.85
N SER A 44 5.35 14.95 -26.59
CA SER A 44 6.22 14.61 -25.45
C SER A 44 6.20 13.12 -25.16
N ALA A 45 5.01 12.49 -25.21
CA ALA A 45 4.85 11.03 -25.08
C ALA A 45 5.63 10.28 -26.17
N GLU A 46 5.41 10.67 -27.42
CA GLU A 46 6.10 10.09 -28.57
C GLU A 46 7.63 10.27 -28.50
N LYS A 47 8.09 11.41 -27.99
CA LYS A 47 9.52 11.65 -27.75
C LYS A 47 10.05 10.75 -26.65
N ALA A 48 9.37 10.65 -25.50
CA ALA A 48 9.79 9.81 -24.39
C ALA A 48 9.85 8.32 -24.79
N LYS A 49 8.86 7.85 -25.54
CA LYS A 49 8.81 6.51 -26.14
C LYS A 49 10.01 6.24 -27.05
N ARG A 50 10.33 7.16 -27.96
CA ARG A 50 11.51 7.03 -28.83
C ARG A 50 12.81 7.00 -28.03
N GLU A 51 12.95 7.85 -27.02
CA GLU A 51 14.14 7.88 -26.16
C GLU A 51 14.29 6.59 -25.37
N CYS A 52 13.21 6.05 -24.82
CA CYS A 52 13.21 4.78 -24.09
C CYS A 52 13.60 3.62 -25.01
N ALA A 53 12.97 3.50 -26.18
CA ALA A 53 13.29 2.48 -27.18
C ALA A 53 14.75 2.59 -27.67
N ALA A 54 15.24 3.81 -27.89
CA ALA A 54 16.62 4.04 -28.30
C ALA A 54 17.60 3.64 -27.19
N ALA A 55 17.33 3.97 -25.93
CA ALA A 55 18.15 3.54 -24.80
C ALA A 55 18.16 2.01 -24.64
N TRP A 56 17.00 1.35 -24.80
CA TRP A 56 16.90 -0.11 -24.80
C TRP A 56 17.77 -0.75 -25.88
N SER A 57 17.67 -0.28 -27.12
CA SER A 57 18.45 -0.83 -28.24
C SER A 57 19.97 -0.69 -28.08
N ARG A 58 20.43 0.31 -27.32
CA ARG A 58 21.86 0.50 -27.00
C ARG A 58 22.31 -0.22 -25.72
N GLY A 59 21.39 -0.87 -24.99
CA GLY A 59 21.70 -1.46 -23.68
C GLY A 59 21.91 -0.43 -22.57
N GLU A 60 21.44 0.80 -22.75
CA GLU A 60 21.58 1.94 -21.84
C GLU A 60 20.24 2.29 -21.14
N LEU A 61 19.28 1.35 -21.13
CA LEU A 61 17.98 1.60 -20.51
C LEU A 61 18.14 1.91 -19.02
N THR A 62 17.39 2.90 -18.54
CA THR A 62 17.39 3.31 -17.13
C THR A 62 15.96 3.42 -16.64
N TRP A 63 15.78 3.36 -15.33
CA TRP A 63 14.47 3.59 -14.72
C TRP A 63 13.88 4.97 -15.03
N ARG A 64 14.74 6.00 -15.19
CA ARG A 64 14.29 7.32 -15.65
C ARG A 64 13.61 7.23 -17.01
N HIS A 65 14.19 6.47 -17.96
CA HIS A 65 13.60 6.31 -19.29
C HIS A 65 12.20 5.69 -19.20
N VAL A 66 12.07 4.59 -18.45
CA VAL A 66 10.80 3.88 -18.29
C VAL A 66 9.75 4.76 -17.59
N LEU A 67 10.09 5.39 -16.46
CA LEU A 67 9.12 6.22 -15.73
C LEU A 67 8.71 7.46 -16.52
N THR A 68 9.63 8.05 -17.31
CA THR A 68 9.31 9.23 -18.13
C THR A 68 8.37 8.87 -19.28
N GLU A 69 8.54 7.70 -19.91
CA GLU A 69 7.65 7.21 -20.95
C GLU A 69 6.21 7.07 -20.42
N GLU A 70 6.01 6.27 -19.37
CA GLU A 70 4.70 6.03 -18.75
C GLU A 70 4.02 7.35 -18.31
N PHE A 71 4.80 8.25 -17.69
CA PHE A 71 4.27 9.53 -17.23
C PHE A 71 3.76 10.40 -18.39
N PHE A 72 4.49 10.48 -19.50
CA PHE A 72 4.04 11.26 -20.64
C PHE A 72 2.93 10.56 -21.43
N GLU A 73 2.91 9.23 -21.49
CA GLU A 73 1.77 8.48 -22.02
C GLU A 73 0.50 8.81 -21.21
N ALA A 74 0.56 8.80 -19.88
CA ALA A 74 -0.55 9.25 -19.03
C ALA A 74 -0.97 10.70 -19.30
N LEU A 75 -0.02 11.63 -19.45
CA LEU A 75 -0.35 13.02 -19.74
C LEU A 75 -1.00 13.24 -21.11
N ALA A 76 -0.76 12.36 -22.09
CA ALA A 76 -1.39 12.46 -23.41
C ALA A 76 -2.85 12.00 -23.42
N GLU A 77 -3.31 11.33 -22.35
CA GLU A 77 -4.67 10.80 -22.25
C GLU A 77 -5.71 11.87 -21.88
N SER A 78 -6.83 11.84 -22.59
CA SER A 78 -7.99 12.72 -22.35
C SER A 78 -9.21 11.98 -21.80
N ASP A 79 -9.27 10.65 -22.02
CA ASP A 79 -10.34 9.82 -21.47
C ASP A 79 -10.04 9.49 -20.00
N PRO A 80 -10.97 9.72 -19.05
CA PRO A 80 -10.72 9.46 -17.64
C PRO A 80 -10.37 8.00 -17.31
N GLY A 81 -10.93 7.04 -18.04
CA GLY A 81 -10.67 5.61 -17.85
C GLY A 81 -9.26 5.24 -18.30
N SER A 82 -8.87 5.70 -19.49
CA SER A 82 -7.51 5.54 -20.01
C SER A 82 -6.48 6.26 -19.13
N LEU A 83 -6.72 7.53 -18.80
CA LEU A 83 -5.85 8.32 -17.91
C LEU A 83 -5.62 7.62 -16.57
N ARG A 84 -6.68 7.12 -15.94
CA ARG A 84 -6.55 6.36 -14.69
C ARG A 84 -5.66 5.12 -14.87
N SER A 85 -5.83 4.42 -15.98
CA SER A 85 -5.05 3.21 -16.27
C SER A 85 -3.56 3.54 -16.42
N GLU A 86 -3.23 4.58 -17.18
CA GLU A 86 -1.84 5.03 -17.37
C GLU A 86 -1.21 5.62 -16.10
N LEU A 87 -1.98 6.33 -15.27
CA LEU A 87 -1.50 6.79 -13.95
C LEU A 87 -1.17 5.62 -13.02
N VAL A 88 -1.94 4.53 -13.07
CA VAL A 88 -1.63 3.30 -12.33
C VAL A 88 -0.35 2.65 -12.85
N GLN A 89 -0.15 2.59 -14.18
CA GLN A 89 1.09 2.06 -14.76
C GLN A 89 2.31 2.91 -14.36
N THR A 90 2.18 4.23 -14.41
CA THR A 90 3.19 5.19 -13.93
C THR A 90 3.56 4.93 -12.46
N ALA A 91 2.56 4.80 -11.58
CA ALA A 91 2.79 4.50 -10.16
C ALA A 91 3.46 3.13 -9.98
N ALA A 92 3.06 2.11 -10.76
CA ALA A 92 3.66 0.79 -10.72
C ALA A 92 5.15 0.81 -11.11
N VAL A 93 5.54 1.61 -12.12
CA VAL A 93 6.95 1.78 -12.49
C VAL A 93 7.75 2.50 -11.41
N ALA A 94 7.16 3.51 -10.74
CA ALA A 94 7.80 4.17 -9.61
C ALA A 94 8.04 3.19 -8.45
N VAL A 95 7.04 2.39 -8.07
CA VAL A 95 7.16 1.32 -7.05
C VAL A 95 8.25 0.32 -7.45
N LYS A 96 8.23 -0.15 -8.71
CA LYS A 96 9.23 -1.10 -9.22
C LYS A 96 10.65 -0.53 -9.16
N TRP A 97 10.81 0.78 -9.40
CA TRP A 97 12.10 1.45 -9.26
C TRP A 97 12.55 1.51 -7.79
N ILE A 98 11.67 1.84 -6.84
CA ILE A 98 11.98 1.83 -5.40
C ILE A 98 12.43 0.43 -4.97
N GLN A 99 11.66 -0.61 -5.31
CA GLN A 99 12.04 -2.00 -5.04
C GLN A 99 13.41 -2.36 -5.63
N SER A 100 13.73 -1.84 -6.82
CA SER A 100 15.01 -2.05 -7.47
C SER A 100 16.15 -1.30 -6.76
N LEU A 101 15.88 -0.12 -6.19
CA LEU A 101 16.83 0.63 -5.36
C LEU A 101 17.12 -0.11 -4.06
N ASP A 102 16.09 -0.54 -3.33
CA ASP A 102 16.25 -1.26 -2.07
C ASP A 102 17.01 -2.58 -2.27
N ARG A 103 16.71 -3.32 -3.35
CA ARG A 103 17.48 -4.53 -3.69
C ARG A 103 18.97 -4.27 -3.91
N ARG A 104 19.32 -3.14 -4.53
CA ARG A 104 20.72 -2.77 -4.81
C ARG A 104 21.47 -2.26 -3.59
N HIS A 105 20.77 -1.57 -2.68
CA HIS A 105 21.41 -0.77 -1.63
C HIS A 105 21.05 -1.21 -0.21
N GLY A 106 20.22 -2.25 -0.06
CA GLY A 106 19.56 -2.58 1.20
C GLY A 106 18.28 -1.75 1.39
N ALA A 107 17.40 -2.20 2.28
CA ALA A 107 16.15 -1.48 2.58
C ALA A 107 16.48 -0.08 3.11
N MET A 108 16.09 0.95 2.38
CA MET A 108 16.33 2.33 2.76
C MET A 108 15.11 2.88 3.50
N PRO A 109 15.26 3.46 4.70
CA PRO A 109 14.12 3.99 5.44
C PRO A 109 13.53 5.21 4.72
N HIS A 110 12.23 5.15 4.39
CA HIS A 110 11.48 6.33 3.93
C HIS A 110 11.03 7.16 5.13
N SER A 111 11.53 8.39 5.24
CA SER A 111 10.99 9.38 6.18
C SER A 111 10.02 10.30 5.43
N THR A 112 8.75 10.28 5.81
CA THR A 112 7.79 11.30 5.34
C THR A 112 8.29 12.69 5.77
N LYS A 113 7.91 13.78 5.07
CA LYS A 113 8.32 15.15 5.43
C LYS A 113 7.89 15.57 6.86
N GLU A 114 7.00 14.82 7.49
CA GLU A 114 6.64 14.96 8.91
C GLU A 114 7.65 14.29 9.87
N GLY A 115 8.69 13.60 9.40
CA GLY A 115 9.63 12.78 10.19
C GLY A 115 10.43 13.49 11.29
N ALA A 116 10.15 14.76 11.58
CA ALA A 116 10.53 15.42 12.83
C ALA A 116 9.43 15.32 13.93
N GLY A 117 8.29 14.69 13.64
CA GLY A 117 7.13 14.54 14.52
C GLY A 117 6.80 13.06 14.80
N ARG A 118 6.28 12.78 16.01
CA ARG A 118 5.93 11.44 16.47
C ARG A 118 4.84 10.81 15.59
N SER A 119 5.06 9.59 15.09
CA SER A 119 4.02 8.82 14.41
C SER A 119 3.03 8.25 15.43
N GLU A 120 1.77 8.71 15.40
CA GLU A 120 0.70 8.09 16.17
C GLU A 120 0.31 6.73 15.55
N LYS A 121 0.27 5.68 16.36
CA LYS A 121 -0.17 4.33 15.98
C LYS A 121 -1.28 3.85 16.91
N LEU A 122 -2.25 3.13 16.36
CA LEU A 122 -3.20 2.37 17.18
C LEU A 122 -2.47 1.17 17.77
N VAL A 123 -2.61 0.96 19.07
CA VAL A 123 -1.96 -0.14 19.80
C VAL A 123 -2.97 -0.84 20.67
N ARG A 124 -2.71 -2.10 21.05
CA ARG A 124 -3.53 -2.82 22.04
C ARG A 124 -3.47 -2.10 23.39
N ASP A 125 -4.54 -2.19 24.17
CA ASP A 125 -4.74 -1.42 25.41
C ASP A 125 -3.60 -1.54 26.43
N ARG A 126 -2.93 -2.70 26.48
CA ARG A 126 -1.84 -2.97 27.42
C ARG A 126 -0.45 -2.54 26.93
N ILE A 127 -0.30 -2.15 25.67
CA ILE A 127 1.00 -1.74 25.12
C ILE A 127 1.58 -0.53 25.86
N PRO A 128 0.81 0.53 26.18
CA PRO A 128 1.34 1.64 26.98
C PRO A 128 1.87 1.21 28.36
N GLU A 129 1.24 0.23 29.02
CA GLU A 129 1.70 -0.30 30.30
C GLU A 129 3.02 -1.04 30.15
N ILE A 130 3.11 -1.94 29.17
CA ILE A 130 4.33 -2.71 28.86
C ILE A 130 5.51 -1.76 28.54
N ILE A 131 5.27 -0.68 27.79
CA ILE A 131 6.29 0.32 27.48
C ILE A 131 6.78 1.04 28.75
N ARG A 132 5.87 1.37 29.69
CA ARG A 132 6.23 1.99 30.98
C ARG A 132 7.04 1.05 31.86
N GLU A 133 6.67 -0.22 31.92
CA GLU A 133 7.43 -1.26 32.64
C GLU A 133 8.85 -1.43 32.06
N GLY A 134 9.00 -1.23 30.75
CA GLY A 134 10.30 -1.16 30.06
C GLY A 134 11.09 0.14 30.27
N GLY A 135 10.65 1.03 31.16
CA GLY A 135 11.36 2.28 31.50
C GLY A 135 11.19 3.43 30.49
N ARG A 136 10.26 3.30 29.54
CA ARG A 136 9.96 4.34 28.54
C ARG A 136 8.64 5.05 28.89
N LEU A 137 8.47 6.30 28.48
CA LEU A 137 7.25 7.08 28.77
C LEU A 137 6.44 7.31 27.48
N PRO A 138 5.40 6.50 27.20
CA PRO A 138 4.53 6.72 26.05
C PRO A 138 3.52 7.83 26.34
N GLU A 139 3.27 8.69 25.35
CA GLU A 139 2.08 9.55 25.32
C GLU A 139 0.94 8.81 24.64
N THR A 140 -0.26 8.94 25.22
CA THR A 140 -1.47 8.24 24.75
C THR A 140 -2.66 9.17 24.72
N ARG A 141 -3.52 9.00 23.73
CA ARG A 141 -4.86 9.60 23.66
C ARG A 141 -5.86 8.54 23.19
N ALA A 142 -7.14 8.73 23.52
CA ALA A 142 -8.21 7.96 22.91
C ALA A 142 -8.56 8.57 21.54
N ALA A 143 -8.83 7.73 20.55
CA ALA A 143 -9.34 8.16 19.25
C ALA A 143 -10.85 8.47 19.36
N SER A 144 -11.35 9.42 18.55
CA SER A 144 -12.80 9.55 18.35
C SER A 144 -13.37 8.31 17.66
N PRO A 145 -14.70 8.05 17.70
CA PRO A 145 -15.31 6.94 16.97
C PRO A 145 -14.96 6.93 15.47
N GLU A 146 -14.97 8.10 14.84
CA GLU A 146 -14.65 8.28 13.41
C GLU A 146 -13.17 8.02 13.13
N GLU A 147 -12.28 8.56 13.98
CA GLU A 147 -10.84 8.30 13.90
C GLU A 147 -10.52 6.83 14.10
N HIS A 148 -11.18 6.17 15.06
CA HIS A 148 -10.95 4.77 15.41
C HIS A 148 -11.19 3.84 14.23
N ALA A 149 -12.27 4.06 13.47
CA ALA A 149 -12.55 3.29 12.27
C ALA A 149 -11.45 3.45 11.19
N GLY A 150 -10.95 4.67 11.01
CA GLY A 150 -9.82 4.93 10.10
C GLY A 150 -8.52 4.28 10.57
N LEU A 151 -8.24 4.33 11.87
CA LEU A 151 -7.06 3.74 12.48
C LEU A 151 -7.08 2.21 12.40
N LEU A 152 -8.22 1.55 12.63
CA LEU A 152 -8.36 0.10 12.49
C LEU A 152 -8.15 -0.37 11.04
N ARG A 153 -8.67 0.35 10.05
CA ARG A 153 -8.40 0.04 8.63
C ARG A 153 -6.93 0.18 8.29
N ALA A 154 -6.27 1.24 8.78
CA ALA A 154 -4.83 1.39 8.61
C ALA A 154 -4.05 0.26 9.31
N LYS A 155 -4.49 -0.14 10.50
CA LYS A 155 -3.91 -1.25 11.26
C LYS A 155 -4.05 -2.57 10.49
N LEU A 156 -5.19 -2.82 9.85
CA LEU A 156 -5.38 -4.02 9.02
C LEU A 156 -4.34 -4.12 7.89
N TYR A 157 -4.04 -3.00 7.22
CA TYR A 157 -3.00 -2.97 6.20
C TYR A 157 -1.59 -3.12 6.78
N GLU A 158 -1.32 -2.54 7.95
CA GLU A 158 -0.05 -2.71 8.68
C GLU A 158 0.17 -4.20 8.99
N GLU A 159 -0.75 -4.85 9.72
CA GLU A 159 -0.61 -6.25 10.13
C GLU A 159 -0.61 -7.23 8.95
N ALA A 160 -1.45 -6.98 7.93
CA ALA A 160 -1.43 -7.79 6.70
C ALA A 160 -0.10 -7.61 5.95
N GLY A 161 0.43 -6.39 5.92
CA GLY A 161 1.74 -6.10 5.35
C GLY A 161 2.85 -6.80 6.12
N GLU A 162 2.80 -6.82 7.46
CA GLU A 162 3.75 -7.52 8.32
C GLU A 162 3.68 -9.04 8.13
N TYR A 163 2.48 -9.62 8.05
CA TYR A 163 2.32 -11.05 7.73
C TYR A 163 2.86 -11.39 6.33
N VAL A 164 2.54 -10.58 5.32
CA VAL A 164 3.08 -10.77 3.96
C VAL A 164 4.60 -10.66 3.99
N ALA A 165 5.17 -9.65 4.65
CA ALA A 165 6.61 -9.42 4.81
C ALA A 165 7.34 -10.56 5.52
N GLY A 166 6.81 -10.97 6.67
CA GLY A 166 7.50 -11.83 7.62
C GLY A 166 7.16 -13.31 7.48
N GLY A 167 5.97 -13.62 6.97
CA GLY A 167 5.36 -14.95 7.02
C GLY A 167 5.18 -15.48 8.46
N ASP A 168 5.25 -14.61 9.47
CA ASP A 168 5.21 -15.01 10.88
C ASP A 168 3.75 -15.27 11.29
N PRO A 169 3.40 -16.49 11.76
CA PRO A 169 2.06 -16.78 12.26
C PRO A 169 1.60 -15.88 13.42
N ALA A 170 2.51 -15.24 14.16
CA ALA A 170 2.15 -14.26 15.19
C ALA A 170 1.32 -13.11 14.59
N GLU A 171 1.66 -12.63 13.39
CA GLU A 171 0.94 -11.53 12.73
C GLU A 171 -0.49 -11.92 12.33
N LEU A 172 -0.78 -13.22 12.16
CA LEU A 172 -2.16 -13.67 11.94
C LEU A 172 -3.04 -13.45 13.18
N SER A 173 -2.46 -13.51 14.38
CA SER A 173 -3.18 -13.20 15.63
C SER A 173 -3.47 -11.71 15.75
N ASP A 174 -2.52 -10.84 15.36
CA ASP A 174 -2.75 -9.40 15.30
C ASP A 174 -3.79 -9.04 14.24
N LEU A 175 -3.72 -9.66 13.05
CA LEU A 175 -4.71 -9.49 11.99
C LEU A 175 -6.10 -9.96 12.43
N LEU A 176 -6.20 -11.09 13.13
CA LEU A 176 -7.47 -11.59 13.66
C LEU A 176 -8.08 -10.64 14.69
N GLU A 177 -7.27 -10.06 15.57
CA GLU A 177 -7.73 -9.08 16.55
C GLU A 177 -8.28 -7.82 15.86
N VAL A 178 -7.59 -7.32 14.81
CA VAL A 178 -8.06 -6.18 14.01
C VAL A 178 -9.37 -6.51 13.29
N VAL A 179 -9.50 -7.71 12.71
CA VAL A 179 -10.73 -8.17 12.05
C VAL A 179 -11.90 -8.21 13.04
N HIS A 180 -11.68 -8.67 14.27
CA HIS A 180 -12.71 -8.66 15.30
C HIS A 180 -13.12 -7.23 15.71
N ALA A 181 -12.16 -6.33 15.93
CA ALA A 181 -12.46 -4.94 16.24
C ALA A 181 -13.22 -4.22 15.10
N LEU A 182 -12.89 -4.53 13.84
CA LEU A 182 -13.65 -4.04 12.68
C LEU A 182 -15.06 -4.64 12.61
N ALA A 183 -15.24 -5.92 12.94
CA ALA A 183 -16.55 -6.55 12.98
C ALA A 183 -17.46 -5.91 14.02
N GLU A 184 -16.93 -5.57 15.19
CA GLU A 184 -17.66 -4.86 16.24
C GLU A 184 -18.14 -3.47 15.78
N LEU A 185 -17.35 -2.74 14.97
CA LEU A 185 -17.81 -1.50 14.33
C LEU A 185 -19.00 -1.70 13.38
N HIS A 186 -19.15 -2.90 12.83
CA HIS A 186 -20.29 -3.29 12.00
C HIS A 186 -21.44 -3.92 12.81
N GLY A 187 -21.35 -3.92 14.14
CA GLY A 187 -22.35 -4.51 15.02
C GLY A 187 -22.35 -6.04 15.01
N LEU A 188 -21.24 -6.66 14.60
CA LEU A 188 -21.08 -8.11 14.58
C LEU A 188 -20.22 -8.57 15.76
N THR A 189 -20.69 -9.61 16.44
CA THR A 189 -19.89 -10.36 17.39
C THR A 189 -18.90 -11.28 16.68
N ARG A 190 -17.89 -11.75 17.42
CA ARG A 190 -16.95 -12.77 16.94
C ARG A 190 -17.66 -14.03 16.46
N HIS A 191 -18.73 -14.44 17.16
CA HIS A 191 -19.53 -15.60 16.82
C HIS A 191 -20.30 -15.40 15.51
N GLU A 192 -21.00 -14.28 15.35
CA GLU A 192 -21.76 -13.99 14.13
C GLU A 192 -20.84 -13.89 12.90
N LEU A 193 -19.66 -13.30 13.05
CA LEU A 193 -18.66 -13.27 11.98
C LEU A 193 -18.22 -14.69 11.58
N GLU A 194 -17.98 -15.56 12.57
CA GLU A 194 -17.58 -16.95 12.34
C GLU A 194 -18.70 -17.79 11.73
N GLU A 195 -19.96 -17.55 12.12
CA GLU A 195 -21.13 -18.16 11.48
C GLU A 195 -21.25 -17.76 10.01
N GLN A 196 -21.07 -16.47 9.70
CA GLN A 196 -21.06 -15.99 8.31
C GLN A 196 -19.91 -16.61 7.50
N ARG A 197 -18.70 -16.71 8.06
CA ARG A 197 -17.56 -17.38 7.43
C ARG A 197 -17.87 -18.87 7.17
N SER A 198 -18.42 -19.56 8.16
CA SER A 198 -18.77 -20.98 8.08
C SER A 198 -19.88 -21.26 7.07
N ALA A 199 -20.93 -20.42 7.02
CA ALA A 199 -21.99 -20.52 6.02
C ALA A 199 -21.45 -20.33 4.59
N LYS A 200 -20.53 -19.38 4.38
CA LYS A 200 -19.82 -19.22 3.10
C LYS A 200 -18.97 -20.44 2.76
N ALA A 201 -18.25 -21.01 3.72
CA ALA A 201 -17.44 -22.20 3.51
C ALA A 201 -18.29 -23.44 3.16
N ALA A 202 -19.49 -23.58 3.74
CA ALA A 202 -20.41 -24.68 3.42
C ALA A 202 -21.00 -24.56 2.01
N THR A 203 -21.20 -23.34 1.52
CA THR A 203 -21.83 -23.06 0.21
C THR A 203 -20.83 -22.93 -0.94
N HIS A 204 -19.67 -22.32 -0.69
CA HIS A 204 -18.64 -22.01 -1.70
C HIS A 204 -17.36 -22.84 -1.54
N GLY A 205 -17.26 -23.66 -0.48
CA GLY A 205 -16.01 -24.31 -0.10
C GLY A 205 -15.03 -23.36 0.60
N GLY A 206 -13.90 -23.91 1.03
CA GLY A 206 -12.77 -23.14 1.56
C GLY A 206 -11.56 -23.17 0.61
N PHE A 207 -10.45 -22.61 1.05
CA PHE A 207 -9.20 -22.59 0.26
C PHE A 207 -8.41 -23.90 0.30
N SER A 208 -8.94 -24.98 0.89
CA SER A 208 -8.24 -26.27 1.05
C SER A 208 -7.88 -26.95 -0.27
N ASN A 209 -8.69 -26.75 -1.32
CA ASN A 209 -8.48 -27.35 -2.64
C ASN A 209 -7.44 -26.60 -3.50
N ARG A 210 -6.92 -25.43 -3.05
CA ARG A 210 -5.87 -24.65 -3.73
C ARG A 210 -6.21 -24.29 -5.19
N ILE A 211 -7.48 -24.05 -5.48
CA ILE A 211 -7.96 -23.75 -6.83
C ILE A 211 -7.63 -22.30 -7.19
N VAL A 212 -7.04 -22.08 -8.38
CA VAL A 212 -6.81 -20.75 -8.98
C VAL A 212 -7.65 -20.66 -10.25
N LEU A 213 -8.51 -19.65 -10.34
CA LEU A 213 -9.39 -19.42 -11.49
C LEU A 213 -8.71 -18.48 -12.51
N GLN A 214 -8.74 -18.86 -13.79
CA GLN A 214 -8.41 -17.99 -14.92
C GLN A 214 -9.60 -17.92 -15.86
N LEU A 215 -10.11 -16.71 -16.12
CA LEU A 215 -11.12 -16.45 -17.13
C LEU A 215 -10.40 -15.83 -18.34
N LYS A 216 -10.73 -16.28 -19.55
CA LYS A 216 -10.34 -15.57 -20.77
C LYS A 216 -11.40 -14.49 -21.02
N GLU A 217 -10.96 -13.25 -21.14
CA GLU A 217 -11.76 -12.18 -21.74
C GLU A 217 -11.99 -12.44 -23.24
#